data_AF-A0A7X7UR07-F1
#
_entry.id   AF-A0A7X7UR07-F1
#
_cell.length_a   1.000
_cell.length_b   1.000
_cell.length_c   1.000
_cell.angle_alpha   90.00
_cell.angle_beta   90.00
_cell.angle_gamma   90.00
#
_symmetry.space_group_name_H-M   'P 1'
#
loop_
_entity.id
_entity.type
_entity.pdbx_description
1 polymer ?
#
loop_
_entity_poly.entity_id
_entity_poly.type
_entity_poly.pdbx_seq_one_letter_code
_entity_poly.pdbx_strand_id
1 'polypeptide(L)'
;MDCRNKRTFFNLFKIHDCGKCSHWKEDEFFFIGNTNISIYYLFRDCPQIEIEKDHLYYFSEKLKRLLLEAALHQEEIILVFLEDFELEKSYELLGILLEFGLSVQIIAG
;
A
#
# COMPACT_ATOMS: atom_id res chain seq x y z
N MET A 1 2.22 -16.28 16.14
CA MET A 1 2.33 -15.14 15.21
C MET A 1 1.33 -14.12 15.72
N ASP A 2 1.80 -13.11 16.42
CA ASP A 2 0.93 -12.21 17.16
C ASP A 2 0.66 -10.97 16.33
N CYS A 3 -0.28 -11.07 15.40
CA CYS A 3 -0.87 -9.87 14.80
C CYS A 3 -1.64 -9.11 15.90
N ARG A 4 -1.75 -7.78 15.76
CA ARG A 4 -2.37 -6.94 16.80
C ARG A 4 -3.84 -7.34 16.96
N ASN A 5 -4.21 -7.68 18.20
CA ASN A 5 -5.60 -7.95 18.57
C ASN A 5 -6.25 -6.67 19.11
N LYS A 6 -7.57 -6.54 18.95
CA LYS A 6 -8.36 -5.48 19.57
C LYS A 6 -8.10 -5.48 21.09
N ARG A 7 -7.71 -4.31 21.63
CA ARG A 7 -7.45 -4.17 23.06
C ARG A 7 -8.75 -4.39 23.84
N THR A 8 -8.72 -5.34 24.76
CA THR A 8 -9.77 -5.60 25.75
C THR A 8 -9.25 -5.24 27.15
N PHE A 9 -10.16 -5.09 28.12
CA PHE A 9 -9.80 -4.76 29.50
C PHE A 9 -8.72 -5.72 30.07
N PHE A 10 -8.75 -6.98 29.65
CA PHE A 10 -7.81 -8.02 30.09
C PHE A 10 -6.40 -7.93 29.45
N ASN A 11 -6.22 -7.15 28.39
CA ASN A 11 -4.98 -7.09 27.62
C ASN A 11 -4.39 -5.66 27.54
N LEU A 12 -4.85 -4.73 28.39
CA LEU A 12 -4.44 -3.32 28.40
C LEU A 12 -2.93 -3.09 28.56
N PHE A 13 -2.25 -3.97 29.32
CA PHE A 13 -0.81 -3.87 29.58
C PHE A 13 0.07 -4.75 28.68
N LYS A 14 -0.53 -5.49 27.73
CA LYS A 14 0.24 -6.30 26.78
C LYS A 14 0.78 -5.41 25.65
N ILE A 15 2.11 -5.41 25.50
CA ILE A 15 2.78 -4.77 24.37
C ILE A 15 2.68 -5.73 23.18
N HIS A 16 1.89 -5.33 22.18
CA HIS A 16 1.75 -6.08 20.93
C HIS A 16 2.66 -5.46 19.85
N ASP A 17 3.71 -6.20 19.50
CA ASP A 17 4.61 -5.86 18.39
C ASP A 17 4.19 -6.63 17.11
N CYS A 18 4.03 -5.91 16.00
CA CYS A 18 3.63 -6.46 14.70
C CYS A 18 4.82 -6.77 13.78
N GLY A 19 6.06 -6.61 14.23
CA GLY A 19 7.26 -6.78 13.39
C GLY A 19 7.47 -8.17 12.76
N LYS A 20 6.65 -9.17 13.10
CA LYS A 20 6.65 -10.52 12.50
C LYS A 20 5.27 -10.95 11.95
N CYS A 21 4.34 -10.02 11.76
CA CYS A 21 3.02 -10.34 11.24
C CYS A 21 3.10 -10.50 9.71
N SER A 22 2.55 -11.59 9.17
CA SER A 22 2.51 -11.88 7.72
C SER A 22 1.70 -10.85 6.93
N HIS A 23 0.87 -10.07 7.61
CA HIS A 23 0.08 -9.00 7.02
C HIS A 23 0.79 -7.64 7.02
N TRP A 24 2.03 -7.59 7.52
CA TRP A 24 2.88 -6.40 7.37
C TRP A 24 3.48 -6.42 5.96
N LYS A 25 2.87 -5.67 5.04
CA LYS A 25 3.44 -5.39 3.72
C LYS A 25 4.23 -4.09 3.75
N GLU A 26 5.44 -4.12 3.24
CA GLU A 26 6.29 -2.94 3.04
C GLU A 26 6.18 -2.48 1.60
N ASP A 27 6.47 -1.20 1.35
CA ASP A 27 6.45 -0.66 -0.01
C ASP A 27 7.44 -1.41 -0.90
N GLU A 28 7.01 -1.70 -2.12
CA GLU A 28 7.79 -2.49 -3.08
C GLU A 28 8.16 -1.64 -4.29
N PHE A 29 9.37 -1.83 -4.82
CA PHE A 29 9.90 -1.05 -5.93
C PHE A 29 10.55 -1.99 -6.95
N PHE A 30 10.10 -1.89 -8.19
CA PHE A 30 10.60 -2.70 -9.31
C PHE A 30 11.13 -1.81 -10.40
N PHE A 31 12.37 -2.02 -10.79
CA PHE A 31 12.97 -1.37 -11.95
C PHE A 31 13.03 -2.36 -13.11
N ILE A 32 12.29 -2.08 -14.18
CA ILE A 32 12.22 -2.91 -15.38
C ILE A 32 12.62 -2.06 -16.57
N GLY A 33 13.85 -2.25 -17.04
CA GLY A 33 14.43 -1.40 -18.08
C GLY A 33 14.51 0.06 -17.61
N ASN A 34 13.80 0.96 -18.29
CA ASN A 34 13.71 2.38 -17.94
C ASN A 34 12.43 2.74 -17.15
N THR A 35 11.57 1.76 -16.89
CA THR A 35 10.30 1.98 -16.20
C THR A 35 10.42 1.55 -14.75
N ASN A 36 9.91 2.37 -13.84
CA ASN A 36 9.80 2.05 -12.42
C ASN A 36 8.34 1.69 -12.08
N ILE A 37 8.13 0.63 -11.32
CA ILE A 37 6.86 0.30 -10.69
C ILE A 37 7.05 0.44 -9.18
N SER A 38 6.41 1.45 -8.59
CA SER A 38 6.38 1.66 -7.15
C SER A 38 5.02 1.25 -6.59
N ILE A 39 5.00 0.36 -5.60
CA ILE A 39 3.79 -0.13 -4.94
C ILE A 39 3.83 0.34 -3.49
N TYR A 40 2.84 1.16 -3.13
CA TYR A 40 2.75 1.76 -1.82
C TYR A 40 1.58 1.17 -1.05
N TYR A 41 1.86 0.47 0.04
CA TYR A 41 0.83 -0.01 0.96
C TYR A 41 0.51 1.09 1.96
N LEU A 42 -0.72 1.60 1.95
CA LEU A 42 -1.09 2.73 2.80
C LEU A 42 -1.31 2.31 4.25
N PHE A 43 -1.89 1.13 4.46
CA PHE A 43 -2.29 0.67 5.79
C PHE A 43 -1.81 -0.75 6.06
N ARG A 44 -1.88 -1.10 7.35
CA ARG A 44 -1.61 -2.46 7.81
C ARG A 44 -2.95 -3.18 7.93
N ASP A 45 -3.27 -4.00 6.94
CA ASP A 45 -4.48 -4.83 6.97
C ASP A 45 -4.31 -5.97 7.96
N CYS A 46 -4.55 -5.69 9.23
CA CYS A 46 -4.57 -6.70 10.27
C CYS A 46 -5.97 -7.33 10.32
N PRO A 47 -6.15 -8.62 9.99
CA PRO A 47 -7.48 -9.24 9.92
C PRO A 47 -8.22 -9.27 11.28
N GLN A 48 -7.50 -9.05 12.38
CA GLN A 48 -8.03 -9.06 13.74
C GLN A 48 -8.50 -7.67 14.21
N ILE A 49 -8.28 -6.63 13.40
CA ILE A 49 -8.70 -5.26 13.69
C ILE A 49 -9.49 -4.78 12.48
N GLU A 50 -10.78 -4.54 12.71
CA GLU A 50 -11.60 -3.81 11.75
C GLU A 50 -11.14 -2.35 11.75
N ILE A 51 -10.68 -1.89 10.58
CA ILE A 51 -10.12 -0.57 10.37
C ILE A 51 -11.07 0.19 9.45
N GLU A 52 -11.52 1.38 9.87
CA GLU A 52 -12.26 2.30 9.00
C GLU A 52 -11.31 2.90 7.95
N LYS A 53 -11.15 2.20 6.81
CA LYS A 53 -10.22 2.58 5.73
C LYS A 53 -10.47 4.01 5.22
N ASP A 54 -11.73 4.42 5.07
CA ASP A 54 -12.13 5.77 4.64
C ASP A 54 -11.52 6.88 5.49
N HIS A 55 -11.57 6.71 6.82
CA HIS A 55 -10.98 7.67 7.74
C HIS A 55 -9.45 7.68 7.60
N LEU A 56 -8.83 6.52 7.42
CA LEU A 56 -7.38 6.46 7.24
C LEU A 56 -6.93 7.10 5.92
N TYR A 57 -7.67 6.93 4.81
CA TYR A 57 -7.34 7.58 3.54
C TYR A 57 -7.33 9.10 3.69
N TYR A 58 -8.39 9.67 4.29
CA TYR A 58 -8.53 11.11 4.46
C TYR A 58 -7.38 11.75 5.25
N PHE A 59 -6.90 11.07 6.30
CA PHE A 59 -5.84 11.57 7.17
C PHE A 59 -4.43 11.07 6.81
N SER A 60 -4.27 10.28 5.75
CA SER A 60 -2.98 9.72 5.37
C SER A 60 -2.06 10.79 4.75
N GLU A 61 -1.08 11.26 5.53
CA GLU A 61 -0.02 12.14 5.03
C GLU A 61 0.82 11.49 3.93
N LYS A 62 0.98 10.16 3.97
CA LYS A 62 1.64 9.39 2.91
C LYS A 62 0.85 9.51 1.60
N LEU A 63 -0.46 9.25 1.61
CA LEU A 63 -1.31 9.39 0.44
C LEU A 63 -1.25 10.82 -0.13
N LYS A 64 -1.35 11.85 0.73
CA LYS A 64 -1.25 13.25 0.28
C LYS A 64 0.04 13.53 -0.48
N ARG A 65 1.18 13.03 0.03
CA ARG A 65 2.49 13.21 -0.62
C ARG A 65 2.55 12.47 -1.96
N LEU A 66 2.07 11.23 -2.00
CA LEU A 66 2.02 10.41 -3.22
C LEU A 66 1.17 11.07 -4.31
N LEU A 67 0.00 11.61 -3.94
CA LEU A 67 -0.86 12.35 -4.86
C LEU A 67 -0.23 13.66 -5.34
N LEU A 68 0.47 14.38 -4.46
CA LEU A 68 1.17 15.60 -4.83
C LEU A 68 2.30 15.31 -5.83
N GLU A 69 3.08 14.25 -5.59
CA GLU A 69 4.15 13.82 -6.49
C GLU A 69 3.59 13.42 -7.86
N ALA A 70 2.53 12.60 -7.89
CA ALA A 70 1.85 12.24 -9.13
C ALA A 70 1.30 13.46 -9.88
N ALA A 71 0.80 14.47 -9.17
CA ALA A 71 0.34 15.72 -9.79
C ALA A 71 1.48 16.57 -10.36
N LEU A 72 2.63 16.62 -9.67
CA LEU A 72 3.82 17.34 -10.15
C LEU A 72 4.46 16.67 -11.37
N HIS A 73 4.40 15.34 -11.43
CA HIS A 73 5.02 14.51 -12.47
C HIS A 73 3.98 13.81 -13.36
N GLN A 74 2.84 14.46 -13.61
CA GLN A 74 1.68 13.85 -14.29
C GLN A 74 1.95 13.34 -15.71
N GLU A 75 3.00 13.84 -16.38
CA GLU A 75 3.41 13.39 -17.72
C GLU A 75 4.36 12.19 -17.68
N GLU A 76 4.88 11.85 -16.51
CA GLU A 76 5.90 10.81 -16.28
C GLU A 76 5.36 9.62 -15.50
N ILE A 77 4.21 9.79 -14.82
CA ILE A 77 3.65 8.83 -13.86
C ILE A 77 2.22 8.44 -14.24
N ILE A 78 1.97 7.13 -14.29
CA ILE A 78 0.64 6.55 -14.23
C ILE A 78 0.33 6.21 -12.78
N LEU A 79 -0.62 6.95 -12.20
CA LEU A 79 -1.11 6.69 -10.85
C LEU A 79 -2.32 5.74 -10.89
N VAL A 80 -2.23 4.64 -10.15
CA VAL A 80 -3.29 3.64 -10.00
C VAL A 80 -3.61 3.44 -8.53
N PHE A 81 -4.88 3.42 -8.17
CA PHE A 81 -5.36 3.15 -6.82
C PHE A 81 -6.18 1.85 -6.82
N LEU A 82 -5.79 0.87 -5.99
CA LEU A 82 -6.37 -0.47 -5.95
C LEU A 82 -6.61 -0.88 -4.48
N GLU A 83 -7.87 -1.15 -4.12
CA GLU A 83 -8.25 -1.51 -2.73
C GLU A 83 -7.89 -2.96 -2.35
N ASP A 84 -7.91 -3.89 -3.30
CA ASP A 84 -7.60 -5.31 -3.07
C ASP A 84 -6.39 -5.73 -3.91
N PHE A 85 -5.28 -5.00 -3.77
CA PHE A 85 -4.09 -5.26 -4.57
C PHE A 85 -3.34 -6.52 -4.11
N GLU A 86 -3.25 -7.49 -5.01
CA GLU A 86 -2.37 -8.65 -4.89
C GLU A 86 -1.44 -8.70 -6.11
N LEU A 87 -0.13 -8.63 -5.85
CA LEU A 87 0.89 -8.60 -6.90
C LEU A 87 0.80 -9.82 -7.82
N GLU A 88 0.63 -11.01 -7.23
CA GLU A 88 0.59 -12.28 -7.94
C GLU A 88 -0.59 -12.38 -8.91
N LYS A 89 -1.68 -11.68 -8.61
CA LYS A 89 -2.89 -11.64 -9.45
C LYS A 89 -2.85 -10.49 -10.47
N SER A 90 -1.90 -9.57 -10.35
CA SER A 90 -1.88 -8.32 -11.12
C SER A 90 -0.82 -8.28 -12.22
N TYR A 91 -0.11 -9.38 -12.48
CA TYR A 91 0.98 -9.40 -13.48
C TYR A 91 0.55 -8.98 -14.88
N GLU A 92 -0.65 -9.39 -15.35
CA GLU A 92 -1.15 -8.99 -16.66
C GLU A 92 -1.41 -7.47 -16.73
N LEU A 93 -2.03 -6.91 -15.69
CA LEU A 93 -2.26 -5.46 -15.57
C LEU A 93 -0.94 -4.70 -15.56
N LEU A 94 0.04 -5.15 -14.77
CA LEU A 94 1.37 -4.56 -14.71
C LEU A 94 2.07 -4.61 -16.07
N GLY A 95 1.92 -5.72 -16.79
CA GLY A 95 2.43 -5.87 -18.16
C GLY A 95 1.88 -4.79 -19.10
N ILE A 96 0.57 -4.59 -19.09
CA ILE A 96 -0.09 -3.54 -19.89
C ILE A 96 0.39 -2.15 -19.48
N LEU A 97 0.50 -1.87 -18.18
CA LEU A 97 0.95 -0.57 -17.68
C LEU A 97 2.40 -0.26 -18.09
N LEU A 98 3.27 -1.26 -18.16
CA LEU A 98 4.64 -1.11 -18.62
C LEU A 98 4.75 -0.72 -20.10
N GLU A 99 3.80 -1.10 -20.95
CA GLU A 99 3.80 -0.77 -22.38
C GLU A 99 3.69 0.73 -22.64
N PHE A 100 3.15 1.50 -21.69
CA PHE A 100 3.06 2.96 -21.80
C PHE A 100 4.41 3.67 -21.65
N GLY A 101 5.44 2.99 -21.14
CA GLY A 101 6.78 3.57 -20.96
C GLY A 101 6.87 4.68 -19.89
N LEU A 102 5.82 4.84 -19.08
CA LEU A 102 5.76 5.78 -17.95
C LEU A 102 5.99 5.03 -16.64
N SER A 103 6.50 5.72 -15.62
CA SER A 103 6.60 5.14 -14.28
C SER A 103 5.22 4.83 -13.74
N VAL A 104 5.05 3.67 -13.12
CA VAL A 104 3.77 3.23 -12.56
C VAL A 104 3.82 3.39 -11.05
N GLN A 105 2.86 4.13 -10.52
CA GLN A 105 2.70 4.32 -9.08
C GLN A 105 1.38 3.69 -8.66
N ILE A 106 1.47 2.61 -7.88
CA ILE A 106 0.32 1.87 -7.37
C ILE A 106 0.15 2.19 -5.90
N ILE A 107 -1.04 2.65 -5.54
CA ILE A 107 -1.46 2.84 -4.16
C ILE A 107 -2.37 1.67 -3.80
N ALA A 108 -1.87 0.79 -2.94
CA ALA A 108 -2.57 -0.37 -2.43
C ALA A 108 -3.26 -0.03 -1.10
N GLY A 109 -4.59 -0.13 -1.12
CA GLY A 109 -5.51 0.19 -0.02
C GLY A 109 -5.79 -0.95 0.93
#